data_AF-A0A2V9L2V7-F1
#
_entry.id   AF-A0A2V9L2V7-F1
#
_cell.length_a   1.000
_cell.length_b   1.000
_cell.length_c   1.000
_cell.angle_alpha   90.00
_cell.angle_beta   90.00
_cell.angle_gamma   90.00
#
_symmetry.space_group_name_H-M   'P 1'
#
loop_
_entity.id
_entity.type
_entity.pdbx_description
1 polymer ?
#
loop_
_entity_poly.entity_id
_entity_poly.type
_entity_poly.pdbx_seq_one_letter_code
_entity_poly.pdbx_strand_id
1 'polypeptide(L)'
;MDSGFRQLDARERGLLEKLLEAEFPGRDELRAQLASLTAKQIEEDGTLSLQCDSGPPSRSKSPIEGTCKDADGKAIDILLHRNKRGFMYMLEIIKPDGSPIINPPCARDLVLLPEGGGRKPEDVEKRALTEEERVVLAVRALDREVNNGGYHKFFCDSSRKFVPIIVDSLLRIGCDEAAKITQRALDALRLPAVTPDDVRATLERRDDVRDLELDQCDLLFYKTAQHIADRLDAFIKENKIRI
;
A
#
# COMPACT_ATOMS: atom_id res chain seq x y z
N MET A 1 -25.30 6.12 -5.09
CA MET A 1 -24.02 5.42 -5.31
C MET A 1 -23.72 4.71 -4.02
N ASP A 2 -23.70 3.40 -4.03
CA ASP A 2 -23.45 2.60 -2.84
C ASP A 2 -21.94 2.68 -2.54
N SER A 3 -21.55 3.24 -1.40
CA SER A 3 -20.14 3.44 -1.06
C SER A 3 -19.38 2.11 -0.87
N GLY A 4 -20.11 1.00 -0.76
CA GLY A 4 -19.56 -0.35 -0.51
C GLY A 4 -19.07 -0.55 0.92
N PHE A 5 -19.20 0.48 1.77
CA PHE A 5 -18.91 0.39 3.19
C PHE A 5 -20.09 -0.26 3.91
N ARG A 6 -19.79 -1.26 4.73
CA ARG A 6 -20.75 -1.98 5.55
C ARG A 6 -20.34 -1.97 7.00
N GLN A 7 -21.24 -2.39 7.88
CA GLN A 7 -20.88 -2.68 9.25
C GLN A 7 -19.82 -3.79 9.30
N LEU A 8 -18.95 -3.70 10.30
CA LEU A 8 -17.99 -4.76 10.62
C LEU A 8 -18.74 -6.06 10.93
N ASP A 9 -18.24 -7.17 10.39
CA ASP A 9 -18.70 -8.47 10.85
C ASP A 9 -18.11 -8.82 12.23
N ALA A 10 -18.56 -9.93 12.83
CA ALA A 10 -18.11 -10.34 14.16
C ALA A 10 -16.60 -10.64 14.23
N ARG A 11 -16.00 -11.14 13.14
CA ARG A 11 -14.57 -11.47 13.06
C ARG A 11 -13.75 -10.18 12.99
N GLU A 12 -14.10 -9.28 12.09
CA GLU A 12 -13.42 -8.00 11.87
C GLU A 12 -13.48 -7.12 13.12
N ARG A 13 -14.67 -7.04 13.74
CA ARG A 13 -14.84 -6.35 15.01
C ARG A 13 -14.00 -6.98 16.12
N GLY A 14 -14.00 -8.31 16.21
CA GLY A 14 -13.19 -9.03 17.20
C GLY A 14 -11.69 -8.78 17.03
N LEU A 15 -11.18 -8.71 15.80
CA LEU A 15 -9.77 -8.39 15.54
C LEU A 15 -9.42 -6.99 16.06
N LEU A 16 -10.25 -5.99 15.75
CA LEU A 16 -10.04 -4.61 16.22
C LEU A 16 -10.12 -4.51 17.75
N GLU A 17 -11.11 -5.15 18.37
CA GLU A 17 -11.24 -5.18 19.84
C GLU A 17 -10.02 -5.84 20.50
N LYS A 18 -9.50 -6.93 19.90
CA LYS A 18 -8.28 -7.60 20.37
C LYS A 18 -7.05 -6.71 20.24
N LEU A 19 -6.86 -6.04 19.11
CA LEU A 19 -5.76 -5.08 18.90
C LEU A 19 -5.79 -3.93 19.91
N LEU A 20 -6.98 -3.55 20.36
CA LEU A 20 -7.19 -2.52 21.38
C LEU A 20 -7.31 -3.10 22.80
N GLU A 21 -6.92 -4.36 23.05
CA GLU A 21 -7.03 -4.99 24.37
C GLU A 21 -6.00 -4.41 25.36
N ALA A 22 -4.74 -4.32 24.94
CA ALA A 22 -3.64 -3.77 25.74
C ALA A 22 -3.85 -2.28 26.08
N GLU A 23 -3.34 -1.82 27.22
CA GLU A 23 -3.37 -0.41 27.62
C GLU A 23 -2.30 0.38 26.90
N PHE A 24 -2.71 1.50 26.27
CA PHE A 24 -1.80 2.46 25.66
C PHE A 24 -2.44 3.85 25.53
N PRO A 25 -1.62 4.92 25.46
CA PRO A 25 -2.13 6.28 25.26
C PRO A 25 -2.92 6.37 23.95
N GLY A 26 -4.16 6.85 24.00
CA GLY A 26 -5.01 7.00 22.81
C GLY A 26 -5.92 5.79 22.51
N ARG A 27 -5.89 4.74 23.33
CA ARG A 27 -6.72 3.53 23.16
C ARG A 27 -8.21 3.81 23.29
N ASP A 28 -8.60 4.56 24.31
CA ASP A 28 -10.03 4.75 24.63
C ASP A 28 -10.73 5.57 23.53
N GLU A 29 -10.01 6.49 22.90
CA GLU A 29 -10.46 7.20 21.70
C GLU A 29 -10.71 6.24 20.52
N LEU A 30 -9.80 5.29 20.29
CA LEU A 30 -9.98 4.28 19.24
C LEU A 30 -11.13 3.32 19.55
N ARG A 31 -11.33 2.95 20.82
CA ARG A 31 -12.48 2.15 21.23
C ARG A 31 -13.80 2.90 21.02
N ALA A 32 -13.84 4.20 21.30
CA ALA A 32 -15.01 5.03 21.04
C ALA A 32 -15.34 5.13 19.54
N GLN A 33 -14.32 5.17 18.67
CA GLN A 33 -14.50 5.17 17.22
C GLN A 33 -15.14 3.88 16.68
N LEU A 34 -14.91 2.71 17.31
CA LEU A 34 -15.47 1.41 16.86
C LEU A 34 -16.99 1.41 16.71
N ALA A 35 -17.71 2.19 17.52
CA ALA A 35 -19.17 2.24 17.50
C ALA A 35 -19.76 2.75 16.17
N SER A 36 -18.98 3.50 15.40
CA SER A 36 -19.39 4.06 14.10
C SER A 36 -18.52 3.59 12.94
N LEU A 37 -17.67 2.59 13.17
CA LEU A 37 -16.72 2.15 12.17
C LEU A 37 -17.44 1.30 11.12
N THR A 38 -17.29 1.69 9.87
CA THR A 38 -17.70 0.89 8.72
C THR A 38 -16.46 0.45 7.95
N ALA A 39 -16.59 -0.65 7.21
CA ALA A 39 -15.50 -1.25 6.49
C ALA A 39 -15.90 -1.65 5.08
N LYS A 40 -14.92 -1.62 4.18
CA LYS A 40 -14.98 -2.19 2.83
C LYS A 40 -13.73 -3.05 2.64
N GLN A 41 -13.92 -4.32 2.31
CA GLN A 41 -12.79 -5.18 1.93
C GLN A 41 -12.21 -4.68 0.61
N ILE A 42 -10.89 -4.53 0.57
CA ILE A 42 -10.17 -3.99 -0.59
C ILE A 42 -9.18 -4.99 -1.20
N GLU A 43 -8.82 -6.06 -0.48
CA GLU A 43 -7.93 -7.12 -0.96
C GLU A 43 -8.50 -8.52 -0.63
N GLU A 44 -8.08 -9.54 -1.37
CA GLU A 44 -8.51 -10.93 -1.17
C GLU A 44 -8.04 -11.54 0.17
N ASP A 45 -6.95 -11.02 0.74
CA ASP A 45 -6.41 -11.43 2.04
C ASP A 45 -7.28 -11.01 3.25
N GLY A 46 -8.30 -10.18 3.00
CA GLY A 46 -9.20 -9.65 4.03
C GLY A 46 -8.84 -8.25 4.53
N THR A 47 -7.86 -7.57 3.93
CA THR A 47 -7.54 -6.17 4.23
C THR A 47 -8.75 -5.27 3.99
N LEU A 48 -9.00 -4.38 4.96
CA LEU A 48 -10.16 -3.50 4.99
C LEU A 48 -9.76 -2.04 4.91
N SER A 49 -10.43 -1.29 4.04
CA SER A 49 -10.57 0.16 4.20
C SER A 49 -11.61 0.44 5.29
N LEU A 50 -11.28 1.34 6.21
CA LEU A 50 -12.13 1.70 7.35
C LEU A 50 -12.59 3.15 7.21
N GLN A 51 -13.84 3.40 7.55
CA GLN A 51 -14.40 4.74 7.66
C GLN A 51 -15.00 4.93 9.04
N CYS A 52 -14.59 6.01 9.70
CA CYS A 52 -15.02 6.38 11.03
C CYS A 52 -15.84 7.67 10.97
N ASP A 53 -17.13 7.59 11.30
CA ASP A 53 -18.04 8.73 11.22
C ASP A 53 -18.19 9.50 12.55
N SER A 54 -17.78 8.90 13.68
CA SER A 54 -17.87 9.51 15.01
C SER A 54 -16.76 9.07 15.97
N GLY A 55 -16.61 9.79 17.09
CA GLY A 55 -15.61 9.51 18.12
C GLY A 55 -14.44 10.51 18.10
N PRO A 56 -13.69 10.62 19.21
CA PRO A 56 -12.54 11.52 19.30
C PRO A 56 -11.33 10.95 18.53
N PRO A 57 -10.45 11.80 17.98
CA PRO A 57 -9.22 11.35 17.34
C PRO A 57 -8.23 10.82 18.39
N SER A 58 -7.58 9.70 18.09
CA SER A 58 -6.50 9.19 18.92
C SER A 58 -5.23 10.00 18.72
N ARG A 59 -4.59 10.40 19.82
CA ARG A 59 -3.28 11.08 19.80
C ARG A 59 -2.11 10.10 19.81
N SER A 60 -2.40 8.81 19.88
CA SER A 60 -1.38 7.76 19.88
C SER A 60 -0.57 7.76 18.60
N LYS A 61 0.74 7.58 18.75
CA LYS A 61 1.65 7.30 17.64
C LYS A 61 2.14 5.86 17.64
N SER A 62 1.88 5.11 18.72
CA SER A 62 2.32 3.73 18.85
C SER A 62 1.74 2.89 17.72
N PRO A 63 2.52 2.02 17.05
CA PRO A 63 1.96 1.02 16.16
C PRO A 63 0.98 0.13 16.93
N ILE A 64 -0.08 -0.31 16.26
CA ILE A 64 -1.08 -1.22 16.84
C ILE A 64 -1.11 -2.45 15.96
N GLU A 65 -0.45 -3.50 16.43
CA GLU A 65 -0.10 -4.66 15.62
C GLU A 65 -0.28 -5.95 16.41
N GLY A 66 -0.62 -7.02 15.71
CA GLY A 66 -0.61 -8.37 16.23
C GLY A 66 -0.22 -9.37 15.15
N THR A 67 0.12 -10.58 15.57
CA THR A 67 0.47 -11.68 14.67
C THR A 67 -0.27 -12.96 15.07
N CYS A 68 -0.63 -13.78 14.09
CA CYS A 68 -1.17 -15.12 14.32
C CYS A 68 -0.55 -16.13 13.34
N LYS A 69 -0.87 -17.41 13.52
CA LYS A 69 -0.44 -18.48 12.61
C LYS A 69 -1.57 -18.88 11.68
N ASP A 70 -1.25 -19.05 10.39
CA ASP A 70 -2.14 -19.67 9.42
C ASP A 70 -2.10 -21.21 9.54
N ALA A 71 -2.95 -21.91 8.79
CA ALA A 71 -3.06 -23.37 8.79
C ALA A 71 -1.75 -24.11 8.46
N ASP A 72 -0.87 -23.49 7.69
CA ASP A 72 0.45 -24.00 7.30
C ASP A 72 1.56 -23.61 8.29
N GLY A 73 1.22 -22.97 9.42
CA GLY A 73 2.15 -22.53 10.45
C GLY A 73 2.93 -21.25 10.12
N LYS A 74 2.64 -20.63 8.97
CA LYS A 74 3.23 -19.34 8.56
C LYS A 74 2.55 -18.19 9.32
N ALA A 75 3.27 -17.07 9.45
CA ALA A 75 2.76 -15.92 10.19
C ALA A 75 1.80 -15.11 9.31
N ILE A 76 0.74 -14.58 9.93
CA ILE A 76 -0.09 -13.50 9.40
C ILE A 76 0.07 -12.33 10.35
N ASP A 77 0.49 -11.19 9.83
CA ASP A 77 0.64 -9.96 10.57
C ASP A 77 -0.59 -9.07 10.31
N ILE A 78 -1.16 -8.48 11.36
CA ILE A 78 -2.35 -7.64 11.31
C ILE A 78 -2.04 -6.28 11.92
N LEU A 79 -2.26 -5.22 11.14
CA LEU A 79 -1.88 -3.84 11.50
C LEU A 79 -3.09 -2.91 11.43
N LEU A 80 -3.30 -2.12 12.48
CA LEU A 80 -4.33 -1.08 12.51
C LEU A 80 -3.72 0.29 12.22
N HIS A 81 -4.08 0.85 11.06
CA HIS A 81 -3.59 2.14 10.61
C HIS A 81 -4.53 3.28 10.97
N ARG A 82 -3.92 4.43 11.29
CA ARG A 82 -4.63 5.68 11.57
C ARG A 82 -4.13 6.77 10.64
N ASN A 83 -5.02 7.66 10.22
CA ASN A 83 -4.65 8.79 9.38
C ASN A 83 -3.98 9.88 10.22
N LYS A 84 -3.45 10.92 9.55
CA LYS A 84 -2.79 12.06 10.22
C LYS A 84 -3.67 12.82 11.22
N ARG A 85 -5.00 12.63 11.17
CA ARG A 85 -5.97 13.24 12.08
C ARG A 85 -6.33 12.33 13.26
N GLY A 86 -5.78 11.12 13.35
CA GLY A 86 -5.99 10.20 14.48
C GLY A 86 -7.20 9.28 14.36
N PHE A 87 -7.78 9.13 13.15
CA PHE A 87 -8.90 8.22 12.89
C PHE A 87 -8.42 6.93 12.24
N MET A 88 -9.01 5.80 12.63
CA MET A 88 -8.81 4.52 11.95
C MET A 88 -9.20 4.64 10.47
N TYR A 89 -8.35 4.15 9.57
CA TYR A 89 -8.66 4.17 8.12
C TYR A 89 -8.35 2.87 7.40
N MET A 90 -7.60 1.94 8.00
CA MET A 90 -7.29 0.66 7.39
C MET A 90 -6.92 -0.39 8.44
N LEU A 91 -7.44 -1.61 8.24
CA LEU A 91 -6.97 -2.83 8.91
C LEU A 91 -6.24 -3.65 7.84
N GLU A 92 -4.92 -3.68 7.91
CA GLU A 92 -4.07 -4.36 6.96
C GLU A 92 -3.77 -5.79 7.45
N ILE A 93 -3.92 -6.77 6.57
CA ILE A 93 -3.64 -8.17 6.84
C ILE A 93 -2.58 -8.62 5.85
N ILE A 94 -1.46 -9.12 6.35
CA ILE A 94 -0.31 -9.50 5.52
C ILE A 94 0.12 -10.90 5.89
N LYS A 95 0.23 -11.78 4.89
CA LYS A 95 1.01 -13.01 5.02
C LYS A 95 2.40 -12.75 4.41
N PRO A 96 3.46 -12.54 5.22
CA PRO A 96 4.72 -12.01 4.71
C PRO A 96 5.44 -12.90 3.69
N ASP A 97 5.12 -14.20 3.66
CA ASP A 97 5.70 -15.13 2.68
C ASP A 97 5.03 -15.08 1.29
N GLY A 98 3.98 -14.27 1.13
CA GLY A 98 3.27 -14.05 -0.13
C GLY A 98 2.35 -15.20 -0.55
N SER A 99 2.24 -16.26 0.25
CA SER A 99 1.28 -17.33 -0.02
C SER A 99 -0.16 -16.88 0.30
N PRO A 100 -1.20 -17.51 -0.29
CA PRO A 100 -2.58 -17.21 0.08
C PRO A 100 -2.86 -17.53 1.55
N ILE A 101 -3.73 -16.74 2.17
CA ILE A 101 -4.25 -17.03 3.51
C ILE A 101 -5.24 -18.20 3.40
N ILE A 102 -4.98 -19.27 4.15
CA ILE A 102 -5.82 -20.48 4.16
C ILE A 102 -6.99 -20.26 5.13
N ASN A 103 -6.68 -19.82 6.34
CA ASN A 103 -7.66 -19.50 7.36
C ASN A 103 -7.63 -17.99 7.65
N PRO A 104 -8.76 -17.27 7.43
CA PRO A 104 -8.84 -15.87 7.80
C PRO A 104 -8.50 -15.66 9.28
N PRO A 105 -7.70 -14.64 9.63
CA PRO A 105 -7.30 -14.41 11.01
C PRO A 105 -8.51 -14.12 11.90
N CYS A 106 -8.44 -14.53 13.16
CA CYS A 106 -9.47 -14.27 14.14
C CYS A 106 -8.87 -13.81 15.48
N ALA A 107 -9.68 -13.12 16.27
CA ALA A 107 -9.27 -12.52 17.54
C ALA A 107 -8.65 -13.52 18.54
N ARG A 108 -9.10 -14.78 18.52
CA ARG A 108 -8.65 -15.81 19.46
C ARG A 108 -7.18 -16.18 19.25
N ASP A 109 -6.75 -16.20 17.99
CA ASP A 109 -5.42 -16.69 17.62
C ASP A 109 -4.41 -15.53 17.47
N LEU A 110 -4.89 -14.29 17.64
CA LEU A 110 -4.10 -13.07 17.55
C LEU A 110 -3.30 -12.81 18.83
N VAL A 111 -1.98 -12.72 18.68
CA VAL A 111 -1.04 -12.34 19.72
C VAL A 111 -0.60 -10.90 19.49
N LEU A 112 -0.79 -10.04 20.48
CA LEU A 112 -0.38 -8.62 20.39
C LEU A 112 1.13 -8.46 20.45
N LEU A 113 1.65 -7.57 19.62
CA LEU A 113 3.05 -7.17 19.70
C LEU A 113 3.19 -6.04 20.72
N PRO A 114 4.26 -6.03 21.53
CA PRO A 114 4.46 -5.01 22.56
C PRO A 114 4.61 -3.60 21.95
N GLU A 115 4.17 -2.57 22.68
CA GLU A 115 4.30 -1.18 22.26
C GLU A 115 5.77 -0.82 21.96
N GLY A 116 6.02 -0.29 20.76
CA GLY A 116 7.38 0.02 20.29
C GLY A 116 8.23 -1.21 19.92
N GLY A 117 7.68 -2.41 20.08
CA GLY A 117 8.22 -3.69 19.62
C GLY A 117 7.42 -4.30 18.48
N GLY A 118 6.64 -3.48 17.75
CA GLY A 118 6.31 -3.83 16.37
C GLY A 118 7.61 -4.24 15.69
N ARG A 119 7.56 -5.29 14.85
CA ARG A 119 8.73 -5.60 14.02
C ARG A 119 9.15 -4.29 13.42
N LYS A 120 10.35 -3.82 13.74
CA LYS A 120 10.91 -2.74 12.94
C LYS A 120 10.78 -3.23 11.49
N PRO A 121 10.62 -2.38 10.48
CA PRO A 121 10.74 -2.78 9.07
C PRO A 121 12.11 -3.41 8.72
N GLU A 122 12.90 -3.75 9.73
CA GLU A 122 14.30 -4.14 9.84
C GLU A 122 14.43 -5.55 10.45
N ASP A 123 13.37 -6.10 11.10
CA ASP A 123 13.37 -7.42 11.76
C ASP A 123 12.60 -8.51 10.98
N VAL A 124 12.01 -8.17 9.83
CA VAL A 124 12.03 -9.11 8.71
C VAL A 124 13.49 -9.08 8.28
N GLU A 125 14.17 -10.22 8.28
CA GLU A 125 15.46 -10.34 7.59
C GLU A 125 15.23 -9.75 6.19
N LYS A 126 15.61 -8.49 5.98
CA LYS A 126 15.60 -7.85 4.67
C LYS A 126 16.74 -8.55 3.94
N ARG A 127 16.45 -9.76 3.45
CA ARG A 127 16.98 -10.16 2.16
C ARG A 127 16.78 -8.93 1.30
N ALA A 128 17.89 -8.34 0.87
CA ALA A 128 17.84 -7.26 -0.09
C ALA A 128 16.95 -7.76 -1.23
N LEU A 129 15.91 -6.98 -1.55
CA LEU A 129 15.00 -7.36 -2.62
C LEU A 129 15.83 -7.70 -3.84
N THR A 130 15.55 -8.85 -4.46
CA THR A 130 16.17 -9.19 -5.74
C THR A 130 15.81 -8.14 -6.77
N GLU A 131 16.57 -8.06 -7.85
CA GLU A 131 16.24 -7.13 -8.92
C GLU A 131 14.85 -7.42 -9.49
N GLU A 132 14.46 -8.69 -9.57
CA GLU A 132 13.15 -9.13 -10.02
C GLU A 132 12.02 -8.69 -9.07
N GLU A 133 12.19 -8.85 -7.75
CA GLU A 133 11.22 -8.36 -6.76
C GLU A 133 11.07 -6.83 -6.82
N ARG A 134 12.19 -6.11 -7.04
CA ARG A 134 12.17 -4.64 -7.20
C ARG A 134 11.42 -4.21 -8.46
N VAL A 135 11.60 -4.92 -9.58
CA VAL A 135 10.82 -4.70 -10.81
C VAL A 135 9.34 -4.89 -10.53
N VAL A 136 8.96 -5.98 -9.86
CA VAL A 136 7.55 -6.26 -9.54
C VAL A 136 6.93 -5.17 -8.69
N LEU A 137 7.61 -4.77 -7.61
CA LEU A 137 7.11 -3.72 -6.73
C LEU A 137 7.04 -2.36 -7.42
N ALA A 138 8.01 -2.03 -8.28
CA ALA A 138 8.02 -0.79 -9.04
C ALA A 138 6.84 -0.70 -10.00
N VAL A 139 6.61 -1.74 -10.79
CA VAL A 139 5.52 -1.76 -11.79
C VAL A 139 4.16 -1.78 -11.11
N ARG A 140 3.96 -2.58 -10.05
CA ARG A 140 2.69 -2.57 -9.28
C ARG A 140 2.40 -1.21 -8.67
N ALA A 141 3.42 -0.56 -8.11
CA ALA A 141 3.27 0.76 -7.55
C ALA A 141 2.88 1.76 -8.65
N LEU A 142 3.54 1.76 -9.80
CA LEU A 142 3.18 2.64 -10.91
C LEU A 142 1.73 2.43 -11.34
N ASP A 143 1.35 1.19 -11.64
CA ASP A 143 0.01 0.87 -12.13
C ASP A 143 -1.07 1.30 -11.13
N ARG A 144 -0.88 1.02 -9.83
CA ARG A 144 -1.81 1.44 -8.78
C ARG A 144 -1.90 2.96 -8.66
N GLU A 145 -0.77 3.66 -8.61
CA GLU A 145 -0.80 5.10 -8.35
C GLU A 145 -1.31 5.90 -9.55
N VAL A 146 -0.89 5.54 -10.78
CA VAL A 146 -1.33 6.24 -11.99
C VAL A 146 -2.83 6.02 -12.23
N ASN A 147 -3.35 4.81 -12.03
CA ASN A 147 -4.79 4.56 -12.16
C ASN A 147 -5.64 5.22 -11.04
N ASN A 148 -5.05 5.55 -9.89
CA ASN A 148 -5.77 6.17 -8.77
C ASN A 148 -5.55 7.68 -8.62
N GLY A 149 -4.60 8.27 -9.34
CA GLY A 149 -4.32 9.72 -9.24
C GLY A 149 -3.19 10.21 -10.15
N GLY A 150 -2.87 9.46 -11.20
CA GLY A 150 -1.91 9.90 -12.21
C GLY A 150 -0.44 9.83 -11.80
N TYR A 151 0.43 10.27 -12.70
CA TYR A 151 1.86 10.42 -12.49
C TYR A 151 2.15 11.38 -11.33
N HIS A 152 1.28 12.37 -11.11
CA HIS A 152 1.44 13.26 -9.95
C HIS A 152 1.42 12.47 -8.64
N LYS A 153 0.48 11.53 -8.49
CA LYS A 153 0.41 10.65 -7.32
C LYS A 153 1.61 9.72 -7.24
N PHE A 154 1.99 9.09 -8.35
CA PHE A 154 3.18 8.22 -8.39
C PHE A 154 4.47 8.95 -7.98
N PHE A 155 4.62 10.21 -8.38
CA PHE A 155 5.77 11.03 -8.04
C PHE A 155 5.69 11.67 -6.64
N CYS A 156 4.52 12.01 -6.12
CA CYS A 156 4.44 12.66 -4.80
C CYS A 156 4.46 11.66 -3.63
N ASP A 157 3.89 10.48 -3.83
CA ASP A 157 3.75 9.47 -2.78
C ASP A 157 5.01 8.62 -2.60
N SER A 158 4.96 7.67 -1.67
CA SER A 158 6.08 6.77 -1.34
C SER A 158 6.57 5.93 -2.53
N SER A 159 5.75 5.76 -3.57
CA SER A 159 6.08 5.11 -4.85
C SER A 159 7.22 5.79 -5.59
N ARG A 160 7.46 7.08 -5.35
CA ARG A 160 8.54 7.86 -5.98
C ARG A 160 9.92 7.22 -5.85
N LYS A 161 10.15 6.41 -4.81
CA LYS A 161 11.40 5.64 -4.63
C LYS A 161 11.76 4.75 -5.83
N PHE A 162 10.79 4.39 -6.67
CA PHE A 162 10.98 3.55 -7.84
C PHE A 162 11.28 4.32 -9.13
N VAL A 163 11.20 5.66 -9.11
CA VAL A 163 11.47 6.50 -10.28
C VAL A 163 12.80 6.17 -10.99
N PRO A 164 13.93 5.92 -10.30
CA PRO A 164 15.18 5.62 -10.98
C PRO A 164 15.18 4.32 -11.80
N ILE A 165 14.24 3.40 -11.55
CA ILE A 165 14.22 2.07 -12.19
C ILE A 165 12.95 1.81 -13.00
N ILE A 166 11.94 2.69 -12.93
CA ILE A 166 10.59 2.35 -13.40
C ILE A 166 10.52 2.15 -14.92
N VAL A 167 11.23 2.97 -15.70
CA VAL A 167 11.26 2.87 -17.16
C VAL A 167 11.91 1.55 -17.59
N ASP A 168 13.07 1.23 -17.02
CA ASP A 168 13.75 -0.04 -17.27
C ASP A 168 12.91 -1.24 -16.80
N SER A 169 12.19 -1.10 -15.69
CA SER A 169 11.29 -2.14 -15.17
C SER A 169 10.16 -2.44 -16.14
N LEU A 170 9.54 -1.41 -16.73
CA LEU A 170 8.50 -1.57 -17.75
C LEU A 170 9.04 -2.23 -19.02
N LEU A 171 10.24 -1.86 -19.47
CA LEU A 171 10.91 -2.50 -20.61
C LEU A 171 11.21 -3.98 -20.31
N ARG A 172 11.69 -4.29 -19.10
CA ARG A 172 11.99 -5.67 -18.69
C ARG A 172 10.79 -6.60 -18.73
N ILE A 173 9.58 -6.09 -18.53
CA ILE A 173 8.34 -6.87 -18.62
C ILE A 173 7.66 -6.78 -20.00
N GLY A 174 8.27 -6.10 -20.98
CA GLY A 174 7.75 -5.96 -22.34
C GLY A 174 6.60 -4.96 -22.47
N CYS A 175 6.56 -3.94 -21.61
CA CYS A 175 5.58 -2.86 -21.61
C CYS A 175 6.15 -1.57 -22.24
N ASP A 176 6.63 -1.66 -23.48
CA ASP A 176 7.38 -0.60 -24.16
C ASP A 176 6.61 0.73 -24.30
N GLU A 177 5.32 0.67 -24.60
CA GLU A 177 4.49 1.88 -24.74
C GLU A 177 4.29 2.58 -23.38
N ALA A 178 4.05 1.81 -22.32
CA ALA A 178 3.98 2.34 -20.97
C ALA A 178 5.33 2.95 -20.54
N ALA A 179 6.46 2.32 -20.93
CA ALA A 179 7.80 2.83 -20.66
C ALA A 179 8.03 4.19 -21.35
N LYS A 180 7.63 4.33 -22.63
CA LYS A 180 7.73 5.60 -23.37
C LYS A 180 6.91 6.71 -22.71
N ILE A 181 5.67 6.41 -22.31
CA ILE A 181 4.80 7.38 -21.64
C ILE A 181 5.38 7.78 -20.27
N THR A 182 5.90 6.80 -19.52
CA THR A 182 6.55 7.05 -18.22
C THR A 182 7.79 7.92 -18.39
N GLN A 183 8.61 7.66 -19.41
CA GLN A 183 9.78 8.48 -19.71
C GLN A 183 9.36 9.91 -20.06
N ARG A 184 8.32 10.09 -20.88
CA ARG A 184 7.76 11.41 -21.21
C ARG A 184 7.32 12.18 -19.96
N ALA A 185 6.68 11.50 -19.01
CA ALA A 185 6.29 12.10 -17.73
C ALA A 185 7.51 12.52 -16.88
N LEU A 186 8.60 11.76 -16.92
CA LEU A 186 9.86 12.12 -16.24
C LEU A 186 10.56 13.31 -16.92
N ASP A 187 10.59 13.32 -18.25
CA ASP A 187 11.21 14.39 -19.04
C ASP A 187 10.50 15.73 -18.81
N ALA A 188 9.18 15.71 -18.57
CA ALA A 188 8.39 16.89 -18.21
C ALA A 188 8.89 17.59 -16.93
N LEU A 189 9.54 16.85 -16.03
CA LEU A 189 10.11 17.40 -14.80
C LEU A 189 11.37 18.24 -15.05
N ARG A 190 12.00 18.08 -16.23
CA ARG A 190 13.21 18.83 -16.66
C ARG A 190 14.36 18.76 -15.65
N LEU A 191 14.51 17.60 -15.02
CA LEU A 191 15.54 17.37 -14.02
C LEU A 191 16.84 16.92 -14.69
N PRO A 192 18.01 17.47 -14.28
CA PRO A 192 19.31 17.05 -14.81
C PRO A 192 19.69 15.62 -14.36
N ALA A 193 19.18 15.20 -13.21
CA ALA A 193 19.26 13.84 -12.71
C ALA A 193 17.95 13.51 -12.01
N VAL A 194 17.42 12.32 -12.27
CA VAL A 194 16.13 11.91 -11.73
C VAL A 194 16.33 11.24 -10.37
N THR A 195 16.32 12.05 -9.31
CA THR A 195 16.32 11.55 -7.93
C THR A 195 14.93 11.68 -7.31
N PRO A 196 14.53 10.80 -6.37
CA PRO A 196 13.25 10.96 -5.68
C PRO A 196 13.13 12.33 -4.99
N ASP A 197 14.16 12.86 -4.35
CA ASP A 197 13.98 14.13 -3.62
C ASP A 197 13.79 15.31 -4.58
N ASP A 198 14.49 15.33 -5.71
CA ASP A 198 14.36 16.38 -6.73
C ASP A 198 13.00 16.36 -7.44
N VAL A 199 12.47 15.15 -7.71
CA VAL A 199 11.14 14.97 -8.32
C VAL A 199 10.06 15.59 -7.43
N ARG A 200 10.12 15.34 -6.11
CA ARG A 200 9.15 15.92 -5.17
C ARG A 200 9.28 17.44 -5.08
N ALA A 201 10.51 17.92 -4.88
CA ALA A 201 10.76 19.36 -4.77
C ALA A 201 10.33 20.13 -6.02
N THR A 202 10.43 19.50 -7.19
CA THR A 202 9.94 20.06 -8.46
C THR A 202 8.42 20.18 -8.47
N LEU A 203 7.70 19.12 -8.09
CA LEU A 203 6.23 19.10 -8.10
C LEU A 203 5.59 19.99 -7.02
N GLU A 204 6.32 20.33 -5.96
CA GLU A 204 5.86 21.33 -4.97
C GLU A 204 5.77 22.75 -5.54
N ARG A 205 6.50 23.02 -6.64
CA ARG A 205 6.41 24.30 -7.36
C ARG A 205 5.33 24.21 -8.42
N ARG A 206 4.49 25.24 -8.48
CA ARG A 206 3.47 25.38 -9.52
C ARG A 206 4.13 25.55 -10.90
N ASP A 207 3.73 24.70 -11.85
CA ASP A 207 4.14 24.78 -13.25
C ASP A 207 3.02 24.23 -14.12
N ASP A 208 2.16 25.13 -14.62
CA ASP A 208 0.96 24.77 -15.37
C ASP A 208 1.30 24.03 -16.70
N VAL A 209 2.50 24.23 -17.26
CA VAL A 209 2.93 23.56 -18.51
C VAL A 209 3.34 22.12 -18.24
N ARG A 210 4.13 21.89 -17.18
CA ARG A 210 4.48 20.54 -16.73
C ARG A 210 3.23 19.78 -16.32
N ASP A 211 2.35 20.40 -15.53
CA ASP A 211 1.18 19.72 -14.99
C ASP A 211 0.22 19.29 -16.11
N LEU A 212 0.04 20.13 -17.14
CA LEU A 212 -0.70 19.75 -18.36
C LEU A 212 -0.06 18.57 -19.12
N GLU A 213 1.28 18.51 -19.15
CA GLU A 213 2.00 17.43 -19.80
C GLU A 213 1.83 16.10 -19.03
N LEU A 214 1.82 16.16 -17.70
CA LEU A 214 1.54 15.00 -16.84
C LEU A 214 0.10 14.51 -17.03
N ASP A 215 -0.88 15.39 -17.08
CA ASP A 215 -2.28 15.05 -17.34
C ASP A 215 -2.45 14.33 -18.70
N GLN A 216 -1.71 14.75 -19.73
CA GLN A 216 -1.69 14.04 -21.02
C GLN A 216 -1.06 12.65 -20.92
N CYS A 217 0.00 12.50 -20.13
CA CYS A 217 0.64 11.20 -19.89
C CYS A 217 -0.31 10.26 -19.13
N ASP A 218 -1.08 10.76 -18.17
CA ASP A 218 -2.10 9.98 -17.46
C ASP A 218 -3.14 9.40 -18.41
N LEU A 219 -3.69 10.26 -19.29
CA LEU A 219 -4.68 9.85 -20.29
C LEU A 219 -4.13 8.83 -21.28
N LEU A 220 -2.88 8.97 -21.70
CA LEU A 220 -2.23 8.01 -22.60
C LEU A 220 -1.99 6.68 -21.89
N PHE A 221 -1.46 6.73 -20.66
CA PHE A 221 -1.18 5.53 -19.87
C PHE A 221 -2.45 4.72 -19.67
N TYR A 222 -3.56 5.36 -19.26
CA TYR A 222 -4.84 4.70 -19.07
C TYR A 222 -5.34 3.97 -20.34
N LYS A 223 -5.06 4.50 -21.53
CA LYS A 223 -5.47 3.89 -22.81
C LYS A 223 -4.57 2.73 -23.23
N THR A 224 -3.28 2.78 -22.91
CA THR A 224 -2.27 1.84 -23.45
C THR A 224 -1.82 0.77 -22.45
N ALA A 225 -1.98 1.00 -21.14
CA ALA A 225 -1.47 0.15 -20.07
C ALA A 225 -2.34 -1.08 -19.75
N GLN A 226 -3.32 -1.42 -20.62
CA GLN A 226 -4.34 -2.45 -20.35
C GLN A 226 -3.80 -3.88 -20.15
N HIS A 227 -2.50 -4.11 -20.37
CA HIS A 227 -1.85 -5.42 -20.26
C HIS A 227 -0.69 -5.45 -19.25
N ILE A 228 -0.50 -4.40 -18.45
CA ILE A 228 0.59 -4.38 -17.46
C ILE A 228 0.43 -5.54 -16.46
N ALA A 229 -0.79 -5.79 -15.97
CA ALA A 229 -1.06 -6.90 -15.05
C ALA A 229 -0.70 -8.26 -15.65
N ASP A 230 -1.15 -8.54 -16.89
CA ASP A 230 -0.87 -9.80 -17.59
C ASP A 230 0.63 -10.01 -17.81
N ARG A 231 1.34 -8.96 -18.23
CA ARG A 231 2.79 -8.98 -18.45
C ARG A 231 3.56 -9.19 -17.15
N LEU A 232 3.10 -8.56 -16.09
CA LEU A 232 3.70 -8.71 -14.77
C LEU A 232 3.50 -10.13 -14.21
N ASP A 233 2.31 -10.71 -14.38
CA ASP A 233 2.04 -12.09 -13.99
C ASP A 233 2.90 -13.09 -14.77
N ALA A 234 3.09 -12.86 -16.06
CA ALA A 234 4.01 -13.66 -16.89
C ALA A 234 5.45 -13.55 -16.36
N PHE A 235 5.93 -12.33 -16.09
CA PHE A 235 7.26 -12.09 -15.53
C PHE A 235 7.47 -12.80 -14.19
N ILE A 236 6.48 -12.76 -13.29
CA ILE A 236 6.54 -13.45 -12.00
C ILE A 236 6.62 -14.96 -12.20
N LYS A 237 5.80 -15.52 -13.11
CA LYS A 237 5.81 -16.96 -13.41
C LYS A 237 7.15 -17.44 -13.97
N GLU A 238 7.78 -16.65 -14.82
CA GLU A 238 9.10 -16.95 -15.41
C GLU A 238 10.23 -16.85 -14.39
N ASN A 239 10.10 -15.96 -13.40
CA ASN A 239 11.15 -15.67 -12.42
C ASN A 239 10.87 -16.22 -11.00
N LYS A 240 10.00 -17.23 -10.87
CA LYS A 240 9.59 -17.83 -9.57
C LYS A 240 10.70 -18.24 -8.61
N ILE A 241 11.92 -18.49 -9.09
CA ILE A 241 13.06 -18.88 -8.25
C ILE A 241 13.77 -17.64 -7.67
N ARG A 242 13.59 -16.48 -8.31
CA ARG A 242 14.22 -15.19 -7.99
C ARG A 242 13.26 -14.21 -7.30
N ILE A 243 12.00 -14.60 -7.16
CA ILE A 243 10.90 -13.85 -6.51
C ILE A 243 10.37 -14.71 -5.38
#